data_AF-A0A1H9NDT6-F1
#
_entry.id   AF-A0A1H9NDT6-F1
#
_cell.length_a   1.000
_cell.length_b   1.000
_cell.length_c   1.000
_cell.angle_alpha   90.00
_cell.angle_beta   90.00
_cell.angle_gamma   90.00
#
_symmetry.space_group_name_H-M   'P 1'
#
loop_
_entity.id
_entity.type
_entity.pdbx_description
1 polymer ?
#
loop_
_entity_poly.entity_id
_entity_poly.type
_entity_poly.pdbx_seq_one_letter_code
_entity_poly.pdbx_strand_id
1 'polypeptide(L)'
;MRHGVIQKYAHGRMSLRTRITVSLPADVLAHARAASGGDLSGYVEYVLRAQQLRDAAPALRAWRTRAGDDAEELADLFGAEIL
;
A
#
# COMPACT_ATOMS: atom_id res chain seq x y z
N MET A 1 -17.30 -37.56 26.49
CA MET A 1 -16.71 -38.34 25.37
C MET A 1 -17.67 -38.20 24.20
N ARG A 2 -17.37 -37.74 22.97
CA ARG A 2 -16.13 -37.62 22.16
C ARG A 2 -16.26 -36.29 21.38
N HIS A 3 -15.30 -35.38 21.47
CA HIS A 3 -14.22 -35.17 20.50
C HIS A 3 -14.69 -35.02 19.04
N GLY A 4 -14.91 -33.76 18.64
CA GLY A 4 -14.18 -33.07 17.58
C GLY A 4 -14.25 -33.59 16.15
N VAL A 5 -14.72 -32.72 15.24
CA VAL A 5 -14.03 -32.49 13.96
C VAL A 5 -14.05 -31.00 13.66
N ILE A 6 -12.97 -30.30 14.02
CA ILE A 6 -12.64 -28.99 13.45
C ILE A 6 -12.14 -29.27 12.05
N GLN A 7 -12.94 -28.99 11.03
CA GLN A 7 -12.49 -29.01 9.64
C GLN A 7 -11.50 -27.85 9.43
N LYS A 8 -10.21 -28.15 9.64
CA LYS A 8 -9.10 -27.41 9.03
C LYS A 8 -9.22 -27.56 7.51
N TYR A 9 -9.78 -26.56 6.84
CA TYR A 9 -9.55 -26.39 5.41
C TYR A 9 -8.64 -25.19 5.18
N ALA A 10 -7.46 -25.53 4.69
CA ALA A 10 -6.52 -24.74 3.91
C ALA A 10 -6.63 -23.21 4.04
N HIS A 11 -5.62 -22.65 4.70
CA HIS A 11 -5.19 -21.27 4.59
C HIS A 11 -4.62 -20.99 3.17
N GLY A 12 -5.46 -21.16 2.15
CA GLY A 12 -5.25 -20.54 0.85
C GLY A 12 -5.66 -19.09 0.99
N ARG A 13 -4.78 -18.14 0.70
CA ARG A 13 -5.03 -16.69 0.79
C ARG A 13 -6.30 -16.34 0.00
N MET A 14 -7.46 -16.30 0.67
CA MET A 14 -8.68 -15.78 0.08
C MET A 14 -8.48 -14.27 0.00
N SER A 15 -8.00 -13.80 -1.15
CA SER A 15 -7.96 -12.37 -1.43
C SER A 15 -9.40 -11.85 -1.33
N LEU A 16 -9.68 -11.03 -0.32
CA LEU A 16 -10.96 -10.35 -0.14
C LEU A 16 -11.10 -9.33 -1.27
N ARG A 17 -11.46 -9.80 -2.47
CA ARG A 17 -11.61 -8.98 -3.66
C ARG A 17 -13.03 -8.44 -3.72
N THR A 18 -13.16 -7.13 -3.59
CA THR A 18 -14.45 -6.44 -3.71
C THR A 18 -14.62 -5.92 -5.13
N ARG A 19 -15.76 -6.20 -5.78
CA ARG A 19 -16.11 -5.60 -7.07
C ARG A 19 -16.69 -4.21 -6.82
N ILE A 20 -16.08 -3.20 -7.44
CA ILE A 20 -16.57 -1.82 -7.43
C ILE A 20 -16.90 -1.44 -8.88
N THR A 21 -18.09 -0.90 -9.09
CA THR A 21 -18.53 -0.36 -10.39
C THR A 21 -18.53 1.16 -10.33
N VAL A 22 -17.90 1.79 -11.29
CA VAL A 22 -17.82 3.25 -11.42
C VAL A 22 -18.26 3.67 -12.82
N SER A 23 -18.90 4.83 -12.90
CA SER A 23 -19.19 5.48 -14.18
C SER A 23 -18.12 6.51 -14.46
N LEU A 24 -17.50 6.43 -15.63
CA LEU A 24 -16.46 7.37 -16.07
C LEU A 24 -16.94 8.12 -17.31
N PRO A 25 -16.53 9.39 -17.47
CA PRO A 25 -16.63 10.09 -18.75
C PRO A 25 -16.00 9.28 -19.89
N ALA A 26 -16.57 9.39 -21.09
CA ALA A 26 -16.19 8.54 -22.23
C ALA A 26 -14.72 8.74 -22.67
N ASP A 27 -14.25 9.98 -22.62
CA ASP A 27 -12.87 10.39 -22.87
C ASP A 27 -11.90 9.79 -21.84
N VAL A 28 -12.25 9.84 -20.56
CA VAL A 28 -11.46 9.24 -19.47
C VAL A 28 -11.38 7.71 -19.62
N LEU A 29 -12.52 7.08 -19.96
CA LEU A 29 -12.55 5.64 -20.20
C LEU A 29 -11.74 5.24 -21.44
N ALA A 30 -11.81 6.02 -22.52
CA ALA A 30 -11.02 5.78 -23.73
C ALA A 30 -9.53 5.90 -23.44
N HIS A 31 -9.12 6.92 -22.70
CA HIS A 31 -7.73 7.09 -22.28
C HIS A 31 -7.25 5.93 -21.40
N ALA A 32 -8.01 5.55 -20.38
CA ALA A 32 -7.65 4.45 -19.48
C ALA A 32 -7.52 3.11 -20.22
N ARG A 33 -8.40 2.85 -21.21
CA ARG A 33 -8.31 1.65 -22.06
C ARG A 33 -7.08 1.66 -22.97
N ALA A 34 -6.72 2.80 -23.54
CA ALA A 34 -5.51 2.92 -24.35
C ALA A 34 -4.24 2.72 -23.50
N ALA A 35 -4.21 3.31 -22.30
CA ALA A 35 -3.08 3.20 -21.38
C ALA A 35 -2.94 1.81 -20.75
N SER A 36 -4.04 1.07 -20.58
CA SER A 36 -4.03 -0.23 -19.93
C SER A 36 -3.54 -1.39 -20.80
N GLY A 37 -3.40 -1.19 -22.12
CA GLY A 37 -2.99 -2.25 -23.05
C GLY A 37 -3.91 -3.48 -23.06
N GLY A 38 -5.15 -3.35 -22.56
CA GLY A 38 -6.13 -4.43 -22.46
C GLY A 38 -6.46 -4.90 -21.04
N ASP A 39 -5.65 -4.58 -20.02
CA ASP A 39 -5.95 -4.93 -18.62
C ASP A 39 -6.29 -3.69 -17.78
N LEU A 40 -7.55 -3.26 -17.87
CA LEU A 40 -8.03 -2.11 -17.12
C LEU A 40 -8.03 -2.36 -15.60
N SER A 41 -8.24 -3.59 -15.13
CA SER A 41 -8.26 -3.88 -13.70
C SER A 41 -6.87 -3.77 -13.09
N GLY A 42 -5.86 -4.37 -13.73
CA GLY A 42 -4.47 -4.26 -13.31
C GLY A 42 -3.95 -2.82 -13.41
N TYR A 43 -4.34 -2.09 -14.46
CA TYR A 43 -4.01 -0.67 -14.59
C TYR A 43 -4.59 0.17 -13.44
N VAL A 44 -5.87 -0.02 -13.09
CA VAL A 44 -6.50 0.69 -11.96
C VAL A 44 -5.81 0.33 -10.64
N GLU A 45 -5.50 -0.94 -10.40
CA GLU A 45 -4.75 -1.36 -9.20
C GLU A 45 -3.39 -0.67 -9.10
N TYR A 46 -2.63 -0.64 -10.19
CA TYR A 46 -1.35 0.04 -10.26
C TYR A 46 -1.46 1.54 -9.95
N VAL A 47 -2.41 2.24 -10.60
CA VAL A 47 -2.60 3.67 -10.42
C VAL A 47 -3.06 4.00 -9.00
N LEU A 48 -3.97 3.21 -8.42
CA LEU A 48 -4.43 3.40 -7.05
C LEU A 48 -3.28 3.22 -6.04
N ARG A 49 -2.44 2.20 -6.23
CA ARG A 49 -1.26 1.99 -5.39
C ARG A 49 -0.27 3.15 -5.50
N ALA A 50 -0.01 3.64 -6.71
CA ALA A 50 0.83 4.80 -6.92
C ALA A 50 0.25 6.06 -6.25
N GLN A 51 -1.08 6.24 -6.31
CA GLN A 51 -1.75 7.34 -5.64
C GLN A 51 -1.64 7.26 -4.12
N GLN A 52 -1.87 6.09 -3.52
CA GLN A 52 -1.71 5.87 -2.08
C GLN A 52 -0.30 6.23 -1.60
N LEU A 53 0.74 5.88 -2.38
CA LEU A 53 2.11 6.25 -2.06
C LEU A 53 2.33 7.77 -2.12
N ARG A 54 1.75 8.45 -3.11
CA ARG A 54 1.81 9.92 -3.22
C ARG A 54 1.10 10.59 -2.06
N ASP A 55 -0.08 10.10 -1.68
CA ASP A 55 -0.86 10.63 -0.56
C ASP A 55 -0.15 10.41 0.79
N ALA A 56 0.59 9.30 0.92
CA ALA A 56 1.40 9.00 2.10
C ALA A 56 2.72 9.78 2.15
N ALA A 57 3.18 10.36 1.03
CA ALA A 57 4.50 10.99 0.94
C ALA A 57 4.72 12.13 1.96
N PRO A 58 3.76 13.02 2.25
CA PRO A 58 3.93 14.04 3.27
C PRO A 58 4.12 13.47 4.68
N ALA A 59 3.34 12.43 5.05
CA ALA A 59 3.46 11.76 6.33
C ALA A 59 4.82 11.05 6.46
N LEU A 60 5.27 10.38 5.39
CA LEU A 60 6.59 9.75 5.35
C LEU A 60 7.74 10.77 5.45
N ARG A 61 7.59 11.96 4.84
CA ARG A 61 8.57 13.05 4.97
C ARG A 61 8.60 13.60 6.39
N ALA A 62 7.45 13.89 6.98
CA ALA A 62 7.35 14.38 8.35
C ALA A 62 7.92 13.39 9.37
N TRP A 63 7.63 12.10 9.21
CA TRP A 63 8.24 11.04 10.01
C TRP A 63 9.76 11.03 9.85
N ARG A 64 10.27 11.12 8.61
CA ARG A 64 11.72 11.12 8.35
C ARG A 64 12.41 12.33 8.97
N THR A 65 11.82 13.53 8.89
CA THR A 65 12.37 14.72 9.53
C THR A 65 12.43 14.54 11.04
N ARG A 66 11.33 14.13 11.68
CA ARG A 66 11.31 13.86 13.13
C ARG A 66 12.33 12.79 13.54
N ALA A 67 12.41 11.69 12.81
CA ALA A 67 13.38 10.64 13.10
C ALA A 67 14.83 11.06 12.86
N GLY A 68 15.08 12.04 11.99
CA GLY A 68 16.38 12.67 11.81
C GLY A 68 16.73 13.58 12.98
N ASP A 69 15.78 14.39 13.44
CA ASP A 69 15.94 15.24 14.63
C ASP A 69 16.18 14.36 15.89
N ASP A 70 15.43 13.27 16.06
CA ASP A 70 15.63 12.30 17.15
C ASP A 70 17.00 11.59 17.05
N ALA A 71 17.51 11.36 15.83
CA ALA A 71 18.83 10.75 15.62
C ALA A 71 19.98 11.73 15.91
N GLU A 72 19.80 13.03 15.64
CA GLU A 72 20.74 14.08 16.07
C GLU A 72 20.74 14.22 17.59
N GLU A 73 19.57 14.20 18.26
CA GLU A 73 19.51 14.15 19.73
C GLU A 73 20.18 12.89 20.30
N LEU A 74 20.03 11.73 19.66
CA LEU A 74 20.72 10.50 20.07
C LEU A 74 22.23 10.56 19.83
N ALA A 75 22.71 11.20 18.76
CA ALA A 75 24.14 11.38 18.51
C ALA A 75 24.78 12.33 19.54
N ASP A 76 24.07 13.37 19.96
CA ASP A 76 24.50 14.28 21.04
C ASP A 76 24.45 13.59 22.42
N LEU A 77 23.49 12.69 22.66
CA LEU A 77 23.37 11.96 23.93
C LEU A 77 24.37 10.82 24.10
N PHE A 78 24.69 10.11 23.01
CA PHE A 78 25.60 8.96 23.03
C PHE A 78 27.04 9.28 22.63
N GLY A 79 27.30 10.52 22.17
CA GLY A 79 28.63 11.00 21.86
C GLY A 79 29.28 10.28 20.68
N ALA A 80 30.20 10.98 20.02
CA ALA A 80 31.03 10.42 18.95
C ALA A 80 32.05 9.39 19.49
N GLU A 81 31.59 8.27 20.06
CA GLU A 81 32.44 7.19 20.55
C GLU A 81 31.87 5.81 20.16
N ILE A 82 31.66 5.60 18.87
CA ILE A 82 31.74 4.26 18.26
C ILE A 82 32.46 4.40 16.91
N LEU A 83 33.78 4.60 16.97
CA LEU A 83 34.71 4.33 15.87
C LEU A 83 35.85 3.45 16.40
#